data_AF-A0A7Z9XQ43-F1
#
_entry.id   AF-A0A7Z9XQ43-F1
#
_cell.length_a   1.000
_cell.length_b   1.000
_cell.length_c   1.000
_cell.angle_alpha   90.00
_cell.angle_beta   90.00
_cell.angle_gamma   90.00
#
_symmetry.space_group_name_H-M   'P 1'
#
loop_
_entity.id
_entity.type
_entity.pdbx_description
1 polymer ?
#
loop_
_entity_poly.entity_id
_entity_poly.type
_entity_poly.pdbx_seq_one_letter_code
_entity_poly.pdbx_strand_id
1 'polypeptide(L)'
;RFPPVGEREFDQLEIHISVLSPPEPLSFSAEEDLLRQIRPGVDGLILQDGYYRGTFLPSVWEQLPGREEFLAHLKIKAGLPANYWSDSLQVSRYTTESFSESQLLT
;
A
#
# COMPACT_ATOMS: atom_id res chain seq x y z
N ARG A 1 -11.06 2.45 -12.10
CA ARG A 1 -12.39 1.88 -11.73
C ARG A 1 -13.46 2.97 -11.51
N PHE A 2 -13.22 4.22 -11.93
CA PHE A 2 -14.20 5.31 -11.85
C PHE A 2 -14.25 6.02 -13.21
N PRO A 3 -15.38 6.68 -13.57
CA PRO A 3 -15.45 7.53 -14.75
C PRO A 3 -14.48 8.73 -14.63
N PRO A 4 -14.18 9.42 -15.74
CA PRO A 4 -13.45 10.68 -15.70
C PRO A 4 -14.15 11.69 -14.80
N VAL A 5 -13.38 12.50 -14.08
CA VAL A 5 -13.90 13.61 -13.26
C VAL A 5 -14.57 14.64 -14.17
N GLY A 6 -15.82 14.99 -13.88
CA GLY A 6 -16.54 16.06 -14.57
C GLY A 6 -16.23 17.45 -13.99
N GLU A 7 -16.46 18.50 -14.78
CA GLU A 7 -16.18 19.89 -14.39
C GLU A 7 -16.85 20.29 -13.06
N ARG A 8 -18.09 19.85 -12.82
CA ARG A 8 -18.82 20.17 -11.59
C ARG A 8 -18.35 19.40 -10.36
N GLU A 9 -17.66 18.29 -10.56
CA GLU A 9 -17.08 17.48 -9.49
C GLU A 9 -15.72 18.06 -9.05
N PHE A 10 -15.03 18.80 -9.93
CA PHE A 10 -13.70 19.33 -9.69
C PHE A 10 -13.63 20.18 -8.42
N ASP A 11 -14.56 21.14 -8.25
CA ASP A 11 -14.61 22.03 -7.08
C ASP A 11 -15.01 21.31 -5.77
N GLN A 12 -15.37 20.03 -5.84
CA GLN A 12 -15.77 19.21 -4.69
C GLN A 12 -14.70 18.18 -4.31
N LEU A 13 -13.59 18.13 -5.06
CA LEU A 13 -12.48 17.23 -4.75
C LEU A 13 -11.63 17.79 -3.62
N GLU A 14 -11.10 16.89 -2.80
CA GLU A 14 -9.96 17.18 -1.94
C GLU A 14 -8.73 16.49 -2.54
N ILE A 15 -7.71 17.27 -2.88
CA ILE A 15 -6.48 16.75 -3.45
C ILE A 15 -5.56 16.29 -2.31
N HIS A 16 -5.16 15.02 -2.38
CA HIS A 16 -4.13 14.45 -1.53
C HIS A 16 -2.93 14.04 -2.38
N ILE A 17 -1.74 14.46 -1.96
CA ILE A 17 -0.46 14.13 -2.60
C ILE A 17 0.37 13.32 -1.61
N SER A 18 0.82 12.14 -2.03
CA SER A 18 1.79 11.34 -1.28
C SER A 18 3.11 11.27 -2.06
N VAL A 19 4.18 11.78 -1.45
CA VAL A 19 5.54 11.69 -1.97
C VAL A 19 6.18 10.44 -1.37
N LEU A 20 6.55 9.48 -2.22
CA LEU A 20 7.07 8.18 -1.80
C LEU A 20 8.59 8.24 -1.61
N SER A 21 9.08 7.63 -0.52
CA SER A 21 10.50 7.28 -0.41
C SER A 21 10.88 6.24 -1.48
N PRO A 22 12.18 6.11 -1.83
CA PRO A 22 12.65 4.94 -2.56
C PRO A 22 12.25 3.65 -1.84
N PRO A 23 11.70 2.63 -2.54
CA PRO A 23 11.37 1.36 -1.91
C PRO A 23 12.62 0.59 -1.48
N GLU A 24 12.58 0.02 -0.28
CA GLU A 24 13.62 -0.83 0.30
C GLU A 24 13.14 -2.29 0.30
N PRO A 25 13.91 -3.25 -0.23
CA PRO A 25 13.54 -4.66 -0.17
C PRO A 25 13.58 -5.19 1.26
N LEU A 26 12.61 -6.02 1.63
CA LEU A 26 12.59 -6.75 2.88
C LEU A 26 13.16 -8.15 2.67
N SER A 27 14.03 -8.58 3.58
CA SER A 27 14.53 -9.96 3.64
C SER A 27 13.75 -10.73 4.70
N PHE A 28 13.14 -11.84 4.31
CA PHE A 28 12.34 -12.68 5.20
C PHE A 28 12.43 -14.13 4.76
N SER A 29 12.33 -15.07 5.71
CA SER A 29 12.35 -16.51 5.40
C SER A 29 10.98 -17.17 5.39
N ALA A 30 9.96 -16.49 5.92
CA ALA A 30 8.59 -16.98 6.04
C ALA A 30 7.60 -15.81 6.17
N GLU A 31 6.31 -16.09 6.03
CA GLU A 31 5.26 -15.07 6.13
C GLU A 31 5.23 -14.43 7.51
N GLU A 32 5.41 -15.22 8.57
CA GLU A 32 5.41 -14.73 9.95
C GLU A 32 6.59 -13.79 10.22
N ASP A 33 7.71 -13.98 9.54
CA ASP A 33 8.87 -13.09 9.64
C ASP A 33 8.58 -11.75 8.95
N LEU A 34 8.04 -11.78 7.72
CA LEU A 34 7.58 -10.58 7.03
C LEU A 34 6.57 -9.78 7.88
N LEU A 35 5.58 -10.46 8.47
CA LEU A 35 4.57 -9.83 9.33
C LEU A 35 5.20 -9.16 10.56
N ARG A 36 6.28 -9.69 11.14
CA ARG A 36 6.97 -9.03 12.27
C ARG A 36 7.72 -7.76 11.86
N GLN A 37 8.14 -7.66 10.60
CA GLN A 37 8.96 -6.55 10.10
C GLN A 37 8.14 -5.34 9.63
N ILE A 38 6.92 -5.56 9.14
CA ILE A 38 6.06 -4.46 8.64
C ILE A 38 5.46 -3.63 9.78
N ARG A 39 5.39 -2.32 9.56
CA ARG A 39 4.99 -1.33 10.56
C ARG A 39 3.64 -0.69 10.18
N PRO A 40 2.54 -1.06 10.88
CA PRO A 40 1.24 -0.43 10.67
C PRO A 40 1.29 1.09 10.78
N GLY A 41 0.59 1.78 9.89
CA GLY A 41 0.54 3.24 9.80
C GLY A 41 1.80 3.91 9.25
N VAL A 42 2.86 3.15 8.96
CA VAL A 42 4.16 3.70 8.50
C VAL A 42 4.52 3.17 7.12
N ASP A 43 4.47 1.85 6.94
CA ASP A 43 4.97 1.21 5.73
C ASP A 43 3.89 1.12 4.64
N GLY A 44 4.17 1.69 3.47
CA GLY A 44 3.59 1.26 2.22
C GLY A 44 4.34 0.03 1.73
N LEU A 45 3.66 -0.90 1.07
CA LEU A 45 4.27 -2.13 0.57
C LEU A 45 4.10 -2.23 -0.94
N ILE A 46 5.12 -2.79 -1.59
CA ILE A 46 5.09 -3.31 -2.96
C ILE A 46 5.30 -4.82 -2.83
N LEU A 47 4.34 -5.60 -3.32
CA LEU A 47 4.41 -7.06 -3.38
C LEU A 47 4.49 -7.47 -4.84
N GLN A 48 5.40 -8.39 -5.15
CA GLN A 48 5.60 -8.91 -6.50
C GLN A 48 5.95 -10.40 -6.49
N ASP A 49 5.34 -11.17 -7.40
CA ASP A 49 5.74 -12.54 -7.73
C ASP A 49 5.47 -12.81 -9.21
N GLY A 50 6.52 -13.00 -10.01
CA GLY A 50 6.40 -13.09 -11.47
C GLY A 50 5.68 -11.88 -12.07
N TYR A 51 4.52 -12.12 -12.72
CA TYR A 51 3.66 -11.08 -13.30
C TYR A 51 2.67 -10.46 -12.31
N TYR A 52 2.49 -11.05 -11.13
CA TYR A 52 1.59 -10.54 -10.10
C TYR A 52 2.26 -9.40 -9.35
N ARG A 53 1.60 -8.24 -9.29
CA ARG A 53 2.15 -7.06 -8.62
C ARG A 53 1.05 -6.22 -8.00
N GLY A 54 1.24 -5.84 -6.74
CA GLY A 54 0.34 -4.99 -5.99
C GLY A 54 1.10 -3.99 -5.13
N THR A 55 0.45 -2.87 -4.82
CA THR A 55 0.97 -1.92 -3.83
C THR A 55 -0.15 -1.34 -2.98
N PHE A 56 0.14 -1.11 -1.70
CA PHE A 56 -0.66 -0.28 -0.82
C PHE A 56 0.19 0.86 -0.27
N LEU A 57 -0.40 2.05 -0.24
CA LEU A 57 0.15 3.22 0.45
C LEU A 57 0.02 3.04 1.97
N PRO A 58 0.82 3.76 2.79
CA PRO A 58 0.66 3.76 4.24
C PRO A 58 -0.75 4.13 4.71
N SER A 59 -1.47 5.01 4.01
CA SER A 59 -2.83 5.42 4.38
C SER A 59 -3.86 4.27 4.39
N VAL A 60 -3.57 3.15 3.71
CA VAL A 60 -4.46 1.98 3.70
C VAL A 60 -4.54 1.32 5.09
N TRP A 61 -3.55 1.51 5.95
CA TRP A 61 -3.56 0.99 7.33
C TRP A 61 -4.75 1.51 8.16
N GLU A 62 -5.31 2.67 7.82
CA GLU A 62 -6.51 3.20 8.51
C GLU A 62 -7.73 2.30 8.33
N GLN A 63 -7.81 1.60 7.19
CA GLN A 63 -8.90 0.68 6.87
C GLN A 63 -8.57 -0.76 7.26
N LEU A 64 -7.28 -1.13 7.19
CA LEU A 64 -6.77 -2.48 7.45
C LEU A 64 -5.64 -2.43 8.50
N PRO A 65 -5.93 -2.19 9.79
CA PRO A 65 -4.90 -1.98 10.80
C PRO A 65 -4.16 -3.26 11.20
N GLY A 66 -4.76 -4.43 10.93
CA GLY A 66 -4.15 -5.74 11.17
C GLY A 66 -3.13 -6.10 10.09
N ARG A 67 -1.96 -6.60 10.49
CA ARG A 67 -0.87 -6.92 9.56
C ARG A 67 -1.24 -8.05 8.60
N GLU A 68 -1.85 -9.08 9.15
CA GLU A 68 -2.34 -10.25 8.44
C GLU A 68 -3.38 -9.86 7.40
N GLU A 69 -4.35 -9.03 7.81
CA GLU A 69 -5.41 -8.55 6.93
C GLU A 69 -4.86 -7.65 5.82
N PHE A 70 -3.97 -6.71 6.15
CA PHE A 70 -3.31 -5.85 5.19
C PHE A 70 -2.55 -6.65 4.12
N LEU A 71 -1.74 -7.63 4.54
CA LEU A 71 -0.96 -8.46 3.64
C LEU A 71 -1.85 -9.35 2.76
N ALA A 72 -2.88 -9.98 3.34
CA ALA A 72 -3.85 -10.80 2.61
C ALA A 72 -4.58 -9.98 1.52
N HIS A 73 -5.05 -8.77 1.87
CA HIS A 73 -5.69 -7.88 0.91
C HIS A 73 -4.72 -7.37 -0.16
N LEU A 74 -3.44 -7.17 0.18
CA LEU A 74 -2.43 -6.79 -0.80
C LEU A 74 -2.17 -7.92 -1.82
N LYS A 75 -2.14 -9.18 -1.37
CA LYS A 75 -2.07 -10.36 -2.26
C LYS A 75 -3.27 -10.39 -3.22
N ILE A 76 -4.49 -10.21 -2.70
CA ILE A 76 -5.71 -10.13 -3.53
C ILE A 76 -5.60 -9.00 -4.57
N LYS A 77 -5.14 -7.82 -4.15
CA LYS A 77 -4.94 -6.68 -5.06
C LYS A 77 -3.90 -6.96 -6.14
N ALA A 78 -2.87 -7.76 -5.84
CA ALA A 78 -1.86 -8.20 -6.79
C ALA A 78 -2.37 -9.30 -7.75
N GLY A 79 -3.57 -9.83 -7.52
CA GLY A 79 -4.17 -10.92 -8.31
C GLY A 79 -3.89 -12.33 -7.76
N LEU A 80 -3.44 -12.43 -6.51
CA LEU A 80 -3.10 -13.69 -5.83
C LEU A 80 -4.17 -14.06 -4.78
N PRO A 81 -4.33 -15.36 -4.44
CA PRO A 81 -5.15 -15.78 -3.30
C PRO A 81 -4.67 -15.16 -1.97
N ALA A 82 -5.59 -14.92 -1.03
CA ALA A 82 -5.27 -14.33 0.28
C ALA A 82 -4.23 -15.13 1.08
N ASN A 83 -4.30 -16.46 0.99
CA ASN A 83 -3.39 -17.41 1.64
C ASN A 83 -2.22 -17.84 0.74
N TYR A 84 -1.98 -17.12 -0.37
CA TYR A 84 -0.89 -17.44 -1.28
C TYR A 84 0.47 -17.20 -0.63
N TRP A 85 1.42 -18.10 -0.87
CA TRP A 85 2.82 -17.95 -0.50
C TRP A 85 3.72 -18.63 -1.54
N SER A 86 4.93 -18.10 -1.71
CA SER A 86 5.96 -18.63 -2.60
C SER A 86 7.34 -18.16 -2.15
N ASP A 87 8.36 -18.98 -2.38
CA ASP A 87 9.77 -18.61 -2.10
C ASP A 87 10.28 -17.53 -3.07
N SER A 88 9.59 -17.30 -4.19
CA SER A 88 9.90 -16.22 -5.15
C SER A 88 9.25 -14.88 -4.80
N LEU A 89 8.42 -14.84 -3.75
CA LEU A 89 7.69 -13.64 -3.34
C LEU A 89 8.68 -12.55 -2.90
N GLN A 90 8.58 -11.39 -3.52
CA GLN A 90 9.39 -10.22 -3.18
C GLN A 90 8.50 -9.14 -2.58
N VAL A 91 8.93 -8.59 -1.44
CA VAL A 91 8.27 -7.46 -0.80
C VAL A 91 9.27 -6.35 -0.59
N SER A 92 8.90 -5.14 -1.00
CA SER A 92 9.62 -3.91 -0.66
C SER A 92 8.70 -3.00 0.14
N ARG A 93 9.27 -2.23 1.07
CA ARG A 93 8.56 -1.21 1.82
C ARG A 93 8.99 0.19 1.41
N TYR A 94 8.12 1.17 1.61
CA TYR A 94 8.43 2.58 1.47
C TYR A 94 7.62 3.38 2.49
N THR A 95 8.00 4.62 2.76
CA THR A 95 7.18 5.57 3.53
C THR A 95 6.67 6.66 2.61
N THR A 96 5.72 7.46 3.09
CA THR A 96 5.22 8.63 2.36
C THR A 96 5.25 9.87 3.23
N GLU A 97 5.60 10.99 2.63
CA GLU A 97 5.22 12.31 3.12
C GLU A 97 3.89 12.70 2.44
N SER A 98 2.88 13.05 3.23
CA SER A 98 1.52 13.29 2.75
C SER A 98 1.11 14.74 2.93
N PHE A 99 0.50 15.30 1.89
CA PHE A 99 -0.02 16.66 1.83
C PHE A 99 -1.49 16.62 1.41
N SER A 100 -2.33 17.46 2.00
CA SER A 100 -3.69 17.70 1.52
C SER A 100 -4.00 19.20 1.45
N GLU A 101 -4.96 19.58 0.60
CA GLU A 101 -5.40 20.98 0.48
C GLU A 101 -5.87 21.57 1.81
N SER A 102 -6.55 20.76 2.62
CA SER A 102 -7.02 21.13 3.97
C SER A 102 -5.88 21.55 4.92
N GLN A 103 -4.64 21.09 4.69
CA GLN A 103 -3.47 21.44 5.52
C GLN A 103 -2.80 22.75 5.09
N LEU A 104 -3.01 23.23 3.86
CA LEU A 104 -2.38 24.44 3.31
C LEU A 104 -3.11 25.75 3.68
N LEU A 105 -4.27 25.65 4.32
CA LEU A 105 -5.10 26.80 4.74
C LEU A 105 -4.88 27.21 6.21
N THR A 106 -3.86 26.65 6.87
CA THR A 106 -3.42 26.97 8.24
C THR A 106 -2.05 27.63 8.23
#